data_AF-A0A1D2MAT3-F1
#
_entry.id   AF-A0A1D2MAT3-F1
#
_cell.length_a   1.000
_cell.length_b   1.000
_cell.length_c   1.000
_cell.angle_alpha   90.00
_cell.angle_beta   90.00
_cell.angle_gamma   90.00
#
_symmetry.space_group_name_H-M   'P 1'
#
loop_
_entity.id
_entity.type
_entity.pdbx_description
1 polymer ?
#
loop_
_entity_poly.entity_id
_entity_poly.type
_entity_poly.pdbx_seq_one_letter_code
_entity_poly.pdbx_strand_id
1 'polypeptide(L)'
;MHPKLFPTTWATWKKPEKENQIISFERRVIHDKVNWASSSTKLTNVQVEPTKKIEEAHGTLQVDFANKRVGTEQFSNYEGYGRSFHYAGPTKPINFEVDNLGRIRTQIVVMDALHFKPHEIESQFEREKIDRELHKAFVAFVIPNGETDIPIATGNWGSGAFNGDLELKFLIQWMAASEAGRGLVVYHTIGDAMQTQAIKFMEAYLRKKNASMESYTRQLLATKNG
;
A
#
# COMPACT_ATOMS: atom_id res chain seq x y z
N MET A 1 -53.20 -1.28 20.26
CA MET A 1 -51.95 -0.95 19.53
C MET A 1 -51.21 -2.25 19.27
N HIS A 2 -51.23 -2.73 18.03
CA HIS A 2 -50.51 -3.94 17.63
C HIS A 2 -49.06 -3.59 17.26
N PRO A 3 -48.06 -4.36 17.71
CA PRO A 3 -46.69 -4.20 17.22
C PRO A 3 -46.62 -4.63 15.75
N LYS A 4 -46.08 -3.76 14.90
CA LYS A 4 -45.79 -4.08 13.50
C LYS A 4 -44.69 -5.15 13.45
N LEU A 5 -45.06 -6.35 13.02
CA LEU A 5 -44.12 -7.41 12.65
C LEU A 5 -43.30 -6.95 11.42
N PHE A 6 -41.99 -6.89 11.56
CA PHE A 6 -41.08 -6.79 10.41
C PHE A 6 -41.11 -8.13 9.66
N PRO A 7 -41.23 -8.13 8.32
CA PRO A 7 -41.21 -9.38 7.58
C PRO A 7 -39.83 -10.02 7.65
N THR A 8 -39.75 -11.19 8.29
CA THR A 8 -38.60 -12.10 8.30
C THR A 8 -38.59 -12.92 7.01
N THR A 9 -38.25 -12.29 5.90
CA THR A 9 -37.88 -13.00 4.66
C THR A 9 -36.46 -12.63 4.30
N TRP A 10 -35.51 -13.50 4.65
CA TRP A 10 -34.16 -13.47 4.09
C TRP A 10 -34.28 -13.91 2.63
N ALA A 11 -34.35 -12.96 1.70
CA ALA A 11 -34.14 -13.27 0.29
C ALA A 11 -32.69 -13.76 0.15
N THR A 12 -32.51 -15.05 -0.10
CA THR A 12 -31.21 -15.60 -0.51
C THR A 12 -30.85 -14.99 -1.86
N TRP A 13 -30.06 -13.93 -1.83
CA TRP A 13 -29.37 -13.39 -3.02
C TRP A 13 -28.31 -14.39 -3.47
N LYS A 14 -28.70 -15.46 -4.17
CA LYS A 14 -27.77 -16.25 -4.96
C LYS A 14 -27.65 -15.59 -6.33
N LYS A 15 -26.51 -14.91 -6.57
CA LYS A 15 -26.10 -14.54 -7.93
C LYS A 15 -25.45 -15.77 -8.58
N PRO A 16 -26.04 -16.35 -9.64
CA PRO A 16 -25.50 -17.54 -10.31
C PRO A 16 -24.09 -17.32 -10.89
N GLU A 17 -23.74 -16.06 -11.20
CA GLU A 17 -22.48 -15.70 -11.86
C GLU A 17 -21.25 -15.67 -10.94
N LYS A 18 -21.43 -15.81 -9.62
CA LYS A 18 -20.30 -15.82 -8.65
C LYS A 18 -19.71 -17.20 -8.38
N GLU A 19 -20.33 -18.28 -8.84
CA GLU A 19 -19.91 -19.65 -8.47
C GLU A 19 -18.56 -20.09 -9.09
N ASN A 20 -18.00 -19.31 -10.02
CA ASN A 20 -16.73 -19.63 -10.71
C ASN A 20 -15.59 -18.63 -10.44
N GLN A 21 -15.68 -17.77 -9.41
CA GLN A 21 -14.60 -16.82 -9.09
C GLN A 21 -13.47 -17.51 -8.34
N ILE A 22 -12.23 -17.33 -8.82
CA ILE A 22 -11.03 -17.87 -8.18
C ILE A 22 -10.37 -16.79 -7.33
N ILE A 23 -10.11 -17.10 -6.05
CA ILE A 23 -9.23 -16.32 -5.17
C ILE A 23 -7.93 -17.10 -5.00
N SER A 24 -6.79 -16.45 -5.22
CA SER A 24 -5.48 -17.03 -5.01
C SER A 24 -4.78 -16.39 -3.82
N PHE A 25 -4.20 -17.21 -2.95
CA PHE A 25 -3.37 -16.76 -1.84
C PHE A 25 -1.94 -17.21 -2.08
N GLU A 26 -0.99 -16.27 -1.97
CA GLU A 26 0.42 -16.55 -2.13
C GLU A 26 1.19 -15.99 -0.94
N ARG A 27 2.11 -16.79 -0.39
CA ARG A 27 3.08 -16.32 0.59
C ARG A 27 4.45 -16.20 -0.07
N ARG A 28 4.91 -14.97 -0.26
CA ARG A 28 6.23 -14.69 -0.84
C ARG A 28 7.29 -14.56 0.24
N VAL A 29 8.46 -15.14 -0.04
CA VAL A 29 9.66 -15.03 0.79
C VAL A 29 10.85 -14.83 -0.15
N ILE A 30 11.55 -13.71 -0.02
CA ILE A 30 12.80 -13.45 -0.74
C ILE A 30 13.91 -13.39 0.31
N HIS A 31 14.87 -14.29 0.16
CA HIS A 31 16.03 -14.40 1.06
C HIS A 31 17.16 -13.45 0.66
N ASP A 32 17.31 -13.19 -0.64
CA ASP A 32 18.33 -12.29 -1.16
C ASP A 32 18.01 -10.86 -0.73
N LYS A 33 18.99 -10.23 -0.10
CA LYS A 33 18.89 -8.84 0.32
C LYS A 33 19.41 -7.93 -0.78
N VAL A 34 18.64 -6.91 -1.11
CA VAL A 34 19.12 -5.81 -1.95
C VAL A 34 20.21 -5.06 -1.18
N ASN A 35 21.35 -4.81 -1.82
CA ASN A 35 22.33 -3.87 -1.29
C ASN A 35 21.96 -2.44 -1.71
N TRP A 36 21.07 -1.82 -0.93
CA TRP A 36 20.53 -0.48 -1.20
C TRP A 36 21.62 0.58 -1.37
N ALA A 37 22.72 0.45 -0.63
CA ALA A 37 23.84 1.39 -0.65
C ALA A 37 24.68 1.32 -1.93
N SER A 38 24.56 0.25 -2.74
CA SER A 38 25.25 0.12 -4.02
C SER A 38 24.30 0.01 -5.21
N SER A 39 22.99 0.19 -5.00
CA SER A 39 22.02 0.10 -6.09
C SER A 39 22.13 1.32 -7.02
N SER A 40 22.33 1.04 -8.31
CA SER A 40 22.33 2.05 -9.37
C SER A 40 20.93 2.33 -9.93
N THR A 41 19.88 1.69 -9.39
CA THR A 41 18.50 1.86 -9.84
C THR A 41 18.08 3.33 -9.73
N LYS A 42 17.26 3.77 -10.67
CA LYS A 42 16.67 5.12 -10.66
C LYS A 42 15.27 5.08 -10.07
N LEU A 43 14.86 6.17 -9.44
CA LEU A 43 13.50 6.31 -8.94
C LEU A 43 12.49 6.28 -10.09
N THR A 44 11.45 5.47 -9.94
CA THR A 44 10.34 5.35 -10.90
C THR A 44 9.32 6.46 -10.69
N ASN A 45 8.21 6.42 -11.42
CA ASN A 45 7.22 7.48 -11.32
C ASN A 45 6.39 7.39 -10.04
N VAL A 46 6.04 8.55 -9.49
CA VAL A 46 5.12 8.64 -8.38
C VAL A 46 4.07 9.70 -8.65
N GLN A 47 2.82 9.37 -8.37
CA GLN A 47 1.66 10.25 -8.44
C GLN A 47 1.08 10.36 -7.03
N VAL A 48 0.83 11.59 -6.57
CA VAL A 48 0.20 11.82 -5.26
C VAL A 48 -1.31 11.99 -5.45
N GLU A 49 -2.10 11.16 -4.79
CA GLU A 49 -3.57 11.16 -4.81
C GLU A 49 -4.11 11.65 -3.46
N PRO A 50 -4.58 12.91 -3.38
CA PRO A 50 -4.94 13.50 -2.11
C PRO A 50 -6.32 13.09 -1.59
N THR A 51 -7.26 12.67 -2.44
CA THR A 51 -8.67 12.56 -2.02
C THR A 51 -9.22 11.16 -2.07
N LYS A 52 -8.79 10.34 -3.03
CA LYS A 52 -9.29 8.98 -3.18
C LYS A 52 -8.61 8.04 -2.19
N LYS A 53 -9.28 6.94 -1.87
CA LYS A 53 -8.71 5.85 -1.08
C LYS A 53 -8.02 4.81 -1.97
N ILE A 54 -7.24 3.92 -1.34
CA ILE A 54 -6.49 2.86 -2.04
C ILE A 54 -7.46 1.87 -2.71
N GLU A 55 -8.58 1.53 -2.06
CA GLU A 55 -9.57 0.59 -2.61
C GLU A 55 -10.24 1.10 -3.90
N GLU A 56 -10.20 2.41 -4.14
CA GLU A 56 -10.74 3.05 -5.35
C GLU A 56 -9.74 3.04 -6.52
N ALA A 57 -8.49 2.61 -6.30
CA ALA A 57 -7.46 2.51 -7.32
C ALA A 57 -7.54 1.14 -8.05
N HIS A 58 -8.54 0.99 -8.92
CA HIS A 58 -8.74 -0.23 -9.71
C HIS A 58 -7.57 -0.49 -10.68
N GLY A 59 -7.24 -1.77 -10.91
CA GLY A 59 -6.15 -2.17 -11.81
C GLY A 59 -4.74 -1.95 -11.25
N THR A 60 -4.62 -1.70 -9.95
CA THR A 60 -3.35 -1.52 -9.24
C THR A 60 -3.07 -2.67 -8.28
N LEU A 61 -1.81 -2.79 -7.85
CA LEU A 61 -1.45 -3.54 -6.65
C LEU A 61 -1.79 -2.69 -5.42
N GLN A 62 -2.90 -3.01 -4.76
CA GLN A 62 -3.39 -2.30 -3.59
C GLN A 62 -2.67 -2.77 -2.32
N VAL A 63 -2.06 -1.85 -1.58
CA VAL A 63 -1.35 -2.17 -0.34
C VAL A 63 -2.32 -2.15 0.84
N ASP A 64 -2.41 -3.28 1.55
CA ASP A 64 -3.09 -3.39 2.83
C ASP A 64 -2.08 -3.24 3.98
N PHE A 65 -2.33 -2.25 4.84
CA PHE A 65 -1.51 -1.92 6.02
C PHE A 65 -1.84 -2.84 7.20
N ALA A 66 -1.79 -4.15 6.96
CA ALA A 66 -2.29 -5.11 7.93
C ALA A 66 -1.34 -5.36 9.11
N ASN A 67 -1.93 -5.91 10.17
CA ASN A 67 -1.22 -6.75 11.13
C ASN A 67 -1.06 -8.18 10.54
N LYS A 68 -0.28 -9.08 11.15
CA LYS A 68 0.23 -10.39 10.64
C LYS A 68 -0.80 -11.41 10.05
N ARG A 69 -2.07 -11.09 9.79
CA ARG A 69 -3.15 -12.00 9.31
C ARG A 69 -4.04 -11.32 8.27
N VAL A 70 -4.34 -11.95 7.11
CA VAL A 70 -4.97 -11.25 5.95
C VAL A 70 -5.77 -12.06 4.93
N GLY A 71 -6.64 -11.33 4.21
CA GLY A 71 -7.36 -11.60 2.93
C GLY A 71 -8.56 -10.64 2.75
N THR A 72 -9.16 -10.45 1.54
CA THR A 72 -10.63 -10.18 1.32
C THR A 72 -11.05 -9.79 -0.13
N GLU A 73 -12.36 -9.94 -0.40
CA GLU A 73 -13.19 -9.24 -1.42
C GLU A 73 -14.01 -8.13 -0.71
N GLN A 74 -14.31 -7.00 -1.38
CA GLN A 74 -15.15 -5.95 -0.82
C GLN A 74 -16.65 -6.24 -1.02
N PHE A 75 -17.36 -6.49 0.09
CA PHE A 75 -18.82 -6.68 0.10
C PHE A 75 -19.59 -5.46 0.61
N SER A 76 -18.90 -4.59 1.35
CA SER A 76 -19.51 -3.50 2.10
C SER A 76 -18.78 -2.20 1.83
N ASN A 77 -19.54 -1.12 1.65
CA ASN A 77 -19.03 0.24 1.71
C ASN A 77 -18.98 0.70 3.18
N TYR A 78 -18.08 1.63 3.47
CA TYR A 78 -17.94 2.21 4.80
C TYR A 78 -17.59 3.70 4.73
N GLU A 79 -17.96 4.43 5.78
CA GLU A 79 -17.59 5.82 6.02
C GLU A 79 -16.95 5.97 7.40
N GLY A 80 -16.13 7.02 7.55
CA GLY A 80 -15.37 7.29 8.77
C GLY A 80 -14.18 6.35 8.99
N TYR A 81 -13.47 6.55 10.11
CA TYR A 81 -12.31 5.76 10.52
C TYR A 81 -12.22 5.73 12.05
N GLY A 82 -11.71 4.63 12.61
CA GLY A 82 -11.62 4.45 14.06
C GLY A 82 -13.00 4.56 14.72
N ARG A 83 -13.18 5.54 15.63
CA ARG A 83 -14.44 5.70 16.39
C ARG A 83 -15.63 6.20 15.54
N SER A 84 -15.38 6.78 14.37
CA SER A 84 -16.43 7.23 13.45
C SER A 84 -16.79 6.20 12.37
N PHE A 85 -16.10 5.05 12.36
CA PHE A 85 -16.35 3.98 11.40
C PHE A 85 -17.79 3.48 11.49
N HIS A 86 -18.49 3.48 10.37
CA HIS A 86 -19.82 2.91 10.26
C HIS A 86 -20.08 2.33 8.87
N TYR A 87 -20.99 1.36 8.82
CA TYR A 87 -21.43 0.71 7.60
C TYR A 87 -22.23 1.68 6.71
N ALA A 88 -21.86 1.78 5.43
CA ALA A 88 -22.46 2.72 4.47
C ALA A 88 -23.25 1.99 3.35
N GLY A 89 -23.68 0.76 3.59
CA GLY A 89 -24.47 -0.03 2.65
C GLY A 89 -23.64 -1.07 1.87
N PRO A 90 -24.32 -1.94 1.09
CA PRO A 90 -23.66 -2.97 0.32
C PRO A 90 -22.90 -2.35 -0.85
N THR A 91 -21.71 -2.87 -1.16
CA THR A 91 -21.00 -2.46 -2.37
C THR A 91 -21.79 -2.92 -3.60
N LYS A 92 -22.00 -2.00 -4.55
CA LYS A 92 -22.62 -2.39 -5.83
C LYS A 92 -21.73 -3.44 -6.49
N PRO A 93 -22.29 -4.46 -7.16
CA PRO A 93 -21.49 -5.37 -7.96
C PRO A 93 -20.68 -4.57 -8.97
N ILE A 94 -19.37 -4.52 -8.76
CA ILE A 94 -18.45 -3.98 -9.73
C ILE A 94 -18.29 -5.08 -10.78
N ASN A 95 -18.59 -4.77 -12.05
CA ASN A 95 -18.27 -5.67 -13.16
C ASN A 95 -16.76 -5.65 -13.33
N PHE A 96 -16.07 -6.55 -12.63
CA PHE A 96 -14.62 -6.67 -12.76
C PHE A 96 -14.27 -7.35 -14.07
N GLU A 97 -13.25 -6.83 -14.76
CA GLU A 97 -12.55 -7.63 -15.75
C GLU A 97 -11.86 -8.80 -15.03
N VAL A 98 -12.08 -10.01 -15.54
CA VAL A 98 -11.39 -11.20 -15.08
C VAL A 98 -10.18 -11.48 -15.97
N ASP A 99 -9.12 -12.04 -15.40
CA ASP A 99 -8.00 -12.53 -16.20
C ASP A 99 -8.32 -13.87 -16.88
N ASN A 100 -7.35 -14.41 -17.63
CA ASN A 100 -7.48 -15.70 -18.33
C ASN A 100 -7.71 -16.90 -17.38
N LEU A 101 -7.56 -16.70 -16.06
CA LEU A 101 -7.80 -17.70 -15.02
C LEU A 101 -9.14 -17.48 -14.30
N GLY A 102 -9.95 -16.50 -14.71
CA GLY A 102 -11.23 -16.19 -14.06
C GLY A 102 -11.10 -15.45 -12.72
N ARG A 103 -9.92 -14.89 -12.42
CA ARG A 103 -9.69 -14.08 -11.21
C ARG A 103 -10.11 -12.65 -11.45
N ILE A 104 -10.77 -12.02 -10.49
CA ILE A 104 -10.99 -10.57 -10.48
C ILE A 104 -9.62 -9.87 -10.51
N ARG A 105 -9.43 -8.88 -11.39
CA ARG A 105 -8.21 -8.06 -11.49
C ARG A 105 -8.00 -7.09 -10.31
N THR A 106 -8.13 -7.58 -9.08
CA THR A 106 -7.75 -6.86 -7.86
C THR A 106 -6.62 -7.65 -7.21
N GLN A 107 -5.42 -7.08 -7.19
CA GLN A 107 -4.30 -7.63 -6.44
C GLN A 107 -4.13 -6.85 -5.14
N ILE A 108 -4.14 -7.56 -4.02
CA ILE A 108 -3.86 -6.97 -2.71
C ILE A 108 -2.56 -7.56 -2.21
N VAL A 109 -1.62 -6.69 -1.81
CA VAL A 109 -0.43 -7.11 -1.08
C VAL A 109 -0.51 -6.65 0.35
N VAL A 110 -0.02 -7.51 1.23
CA VAL A 110 -0.10 -7.30 2.66
C VAL A 110 1.30 -7.24 3.22
N MET A 111 1.59 -6.16 3.94
CA MET A 111 2.89 -5.94 4.56
C MET A 111 2.78 -5.24 5.91
N ASP A 112 3.45 -5.80 6.92
CA ASP A 112 3.48 -5.27 8.27
C ASP A 112 4.63 -4.27 8.45
N ALA A 113 4.35 -3.09 9.02
CA ALA A 113 5.36 -2.14 9.45
C ALA A 113 5.92 -2.48 10.84
N LEU A 114 7.11 -1.98 11.17
CA LEU A 114 7.56 -1.90 12.55
C LEU A 114 6.67 -0.92 13.33
N HIS A 115 6.42 -1.26 14.59
CA HIS A 115 5.76 -0.37 15.54
C HIS A 115 6.83 0.26 16.42
N PHE A 116 6.92 1.59 16.39
CA PHE A 116 7.83 2.36 17.22
C PHE A 116 7.10 2.86 18.46
N LYS A 117 7.55 2.45 19.65
CA LYS A 117 7.03 3.00 20.91
C LYS A 117 7.47 4.47 21.03
N PRO A 118 6.80 5.29 21.86
CA PRO A 118 7.15 6.71 22.01
C PRO A 118 8.63 7.00 22.28
N HIS A 119 9.33 6.16 23.05
CA HIS A 119 10.76 6.31 23.34
C HIS A 119 11.69 5.73 22.25
N GLU A 120 11.13 5.04 21.26
CA GLU A 120 11.85 4.37 20.16
C GLU A 120 11.57 5.06 18.80
N ILE A 121 10.75 6.12 18.75
CA ILE A 121 10.38 6.81 17.50
C ILE A 121 11.63 7.20 16.72
N GLU A 122 12.66 7.71 17.39
CA GLU A 122 13.91 8.10 16.72
C GLU A 122 14.72 6.93 16.15
N SER A 123 14.54 5.72 16.69
CA SER A 123 15.25 4.52 16.20
C SER A 123 14.83 4.13 14.78
N GLN A 124 13.69 4.61 14.29
CA GLN A 124 13.22 4.28 12.93
C GLN A 124 14.17 4.71 11.81
N PHE A 125 15.04 5.68 12.10
CA PHE A 125 16.06 6.18 11.18
C PHE A 125 17.39 5.42 11.29
N GLU A 126 17.51 4.45 12.22
CA GLU A 126 18.65 3.55 12.27
C GLU A 126 18.68 2.68 11.01
N ARG A 127 19.88 2.42 10.50
CA ARG A 127 20.10 1.68 9.25
C ARG A 127 19.37 0.33 9.27
N GLU A 128 19.44 -0.40 10.37
CA GLU A 128 18.83 -1.72 10.52
C GLU A 128 17.30 -1.67 10.39
N LYS A 129 16.67 -0.59 10.87
CA LYS A 129 15.22 -0.39 10.77
C LYS A 129 14.81 0.03 9.37
N ILE A 130 15.57 0.96 8.77
CA ILE A 130 15.37 1.37 7.38
C ILE A 130 15.50 0.16 6.43
N ASP A 131 16.58 -0.62 6.56
CA ASP A 131 16.83 -1.81 5.73
C ASP A 131 15.73 -2.86 5.91
N ARG A 132 15.21 -3.04 7.12
CA ARG A 132 14.07 -3.94 7.39
C ARG A 132 12.83 -3.50 6.63
N GLU A 133 12.49 -2.22 6.70
CA GLU A 133 11.29 -1.67 6.08
C GLU A 133 11.40 -1.62 4.55
N LEU A 134 12.59 -1.27 4.03
CA LEU A 134 12.91 -1.38 2.60
C LEU A 134 12.74 -2.81 2.11
N HIS A 135 13.31 -3.80 2.80
CA HIS A 135 13.19 -5.20 2.41
C HIS A 135 11.74 -5.69 2.46
N LYS A 136 10.99 -5.27 3.49
CA LYS A 136 9.57 -5.61 3.63
C LYS A 136 8.74 -5.06 2.47
N ALA A 137 8.91 -3.79 2.14
CA ALA A 137 8.24 -3.15 1.01
C ALA A 137 8.69 -3.77 -0.32
N PHE A 138 9.98 -4.05 -0.49
CA PHE A 138 10.52 -4.67 -1.70
C PHE A 138 9.87 -6.03 -1.97
N VAL A 139 9.84 -6.92 -0.98
CA VAL A 139 9.21 -8.24 -1.10
C VAL A 139 7.73 -8.13 -1.48
N ALA A 140 7.02 -7.13 -0.95
CA ALA A 140 5.63 -6.86 -1.30
C ALA A 140 5.48 -6.39 -2.75
N PHE A 141 6.45 -5.63 -3.26
CA PHE A 141 6.36 -4.98 -4.56
C PHE A 141 6.97 -5.78 -5.72
N VAL A 142 7.80 -6.80 -5.47
CA VAL A 142 8.34 -7.66 -6.55
C VAL A 142 7.22 -8.17 -7.44
N ILE A 143 7.41 -7.99 -8.75
CA ILE A 143 6.51 -8.51 -9.79
C ILE A 143 6.76 -10.02 -9.92
N PRO A 144 5.75 -10.88 -9.70
CA PRO A 144 5.92 -12.32 -9.87
C PRO A 144 6.31 -12.69 -11.30
N ASN A 145 7.00 -13.81 -11.45
CA ASN A 145 7.38 -14.32 -12.76
C ASN A 145 6.14 -14.55 -13.64
N GLY A 146 6.13 -13.92 -14.81
CA GLY A 146 5.02 -14.02 -15.76
C GLY A 146 3.85 -13.10 -15.48
N GLU A 147 3.91 -12.27 -14.43
CA GLU A 147 2.95 -11.19 -14.20
C GLU A 147 3.40 -9.88 -14.86
N THR A 148 2.43 -9.04 -15.18
CA THR A 148 2.67 -7.72 -15.77
C THR A 148 2.97 -6.69 -14.69
N ASP A 149 3.80 -5.70 -15.02
CA ASP A 149 3.92 -4.50 -14.20
C ASP A 149 2.57 -3.77 -14.14
N ILE A 150 2.03 -3.67 -12.93
CA ILE A 150 0.86 -2.84 -12.61
C ILE A 150 1.27 -1.79 -11.59
N PRO A 151 0.68 -0.58 -11.64
CA PRO A 151 0.96 0.47 -10.66
C PRO A 151 0.69 -0.01 -9.23
N ILE A 152 1.41 0.53 -8.25
CA ILE A 152 1.13 0.31 -6.83
C ILE A 152 0.19 1.41 -6.35
N ALA A 153 -0.89 1.06 -5.64
CA ALA A 153 -1.67 2.02 -4.85
C ALA A 153 -1.36 1.81 -3.37
N THR A 154 -0.73 2.82 -2.75
CA THR A 154 -0.32 2.77 -1.34
C THR A 154 -0.57 4.12 -0.65
N GLY A 155 -0.07 4.30 0.56
CA GLY A 155 -0.22 5.52 1.36
C GLY A 155 0.62 5.43 2.64
N ASN A 156 0.06 5.94 3.75
CA ASN A 156 0.75 6.12 5.03
C ASN A 156 0.98 4.83 5.83
N TRP A 157 1.64 3.86 5.19
CA TRP A 157 1.98 2.56 5.75
C TRP A 157 2.83 2.70 7.02
N GLY A 158 2.27 2.28 8.16
CA GLY A 158 2.95 2.30 9.45
C GLY A 158 3.03 3.67 10.13
N SER A 159 2.48 4.73 9.54
CA SER A 159 2.59 6.11 10.09
C SER A 159 1.42 6.53 10.98
N GLY A 160 0.37 5.73 11.08
CA GLY A 160 -0.74 5.94 12.02
C GLY A 160 -0.42 5.34 13.40
N ALA A 161 -1.12 4.28 13.76
CA ALA A 161 -0.98 3.61 15.06
C ALA A 161 0.43 3.04 15.35
N PHE A 162 1.31 2.99 14.35
CA PHE A 162 2.63 2.37 14.45
C PHE A 162 3.76 3.43 14.55
N ASN A 163 3.42 4.72 14.55
CA ASN A 163 4.30 5.87 14.78
C ASN A 163 5.49 6.00 13.80
N GLY A 164 5.35 5.51 12.58
CA GLY A 164 6.31 5.76 11.50
C GLY A 164 6.24 7.20 10.99
N ASP A 165 7.38 7.77 10.65
CA ASP A 165 7.53 9.07 10.02
C ASP A 165 6.97 9.04 8.59
N LEU A 166 6.16 10.05 8.22
CA LEU A 166 5.41 10.06 6.97
C LEU A 166 6.33 10.14 5.75
N GLU A 167 7.32 11.03 5.81
CA GLU A 167 8.29 11.29 4.75
C GLU A 167 9.25 10.11 4.57
N LEU A 168 9.77 9.54 5.66
CA LEU A 168 10.61 8.36 5.63
C LEU A 168 9.87 7.17 5.02
N LYS A 169 8.62 6.92 5.44
CA LYS A 169 7.80 5.82 4.91
C LYS A 169 7.44 6.00 3.45
N PHE A 170 7.21 7.23 3.00
CA PHE A 170 7.06 7.54 1.58
C PHE A 170 8.33 7.16 0.80
N LEU A 171 9.51 7.62 1.24
CA LEU A 171 10.78 7.33 0.56
C LEU A 171 11.09 5.84 0.50
N ILE A 172 10.92 5.13 1.63
CA ILE A 172 11.12 3.68 1.69
C ILE A 172 10.27 2.96 0.65
N GLN A 173 8.97 3.28 0.57
CA GLN A 173 8.08 2.65 -0.38
C GLN A 173 8.44 2.98 -1.83
N TRP A 174 8.80 4.23 -2.12
CA TRP A 174 9.19 4.66 -3.46
C TRP A 174 10.50 3.99 -3.92
N MET A 175 11.49 3.92 -3.04
CA MET A 175 12.76 3.23 -3.30
C MET A 175 12.54 1.73 -3.55
N ALA A 176 11.78 1.08 -2.68
CA ALA A 176 11.47 -0.35 -2.81
C ALA A 176 10.69 -0.67 -4.09
N ALA A 177 9.70 0.16 -4.46
CA ALA A 177 8.93 -0.01 -5.69
C ALA A 177 9.81 0.14 -6.93
N SER A 178 10.70 1.13 -6.92
CA SER A 178 11.63 1.37 -8.02
C SER A 178 12.60 0.19 -8.20
N GLU A 179 13.16 -0.33 -7.10
CA GLU A 179 14.04 -1.50 -7.12
C GLU A 179 13.31 -2.78 -7.56
N ALA A 180 12.03 -2.90 -7.21
CA ALA A 180 11.16 -4.00 -7.66
C ALA A 180 10.74 -3.89 -9.14
N GLY A 181 11.17 -2.84 -9.86
CA GLY A 181 10.86 -2.64 -11.27
C GLY A 181 9.46 -2.11 -11.54
N ARG A 182 8.80 -1.48 -10.56
CA ARG A 182 7.43 -0.96 -10.69
C ARG A 182 7.43 0.41 -11.36
N GLY A 183 6.79 0.55 -12.51
CA GLY A 183 6.81 1.78 -13.30
C GLY A 183 6.12 2.99 -12.65
N LEU A 184 5.14 2.76 -11.76
CA LEU A 184 4.35 3.82 -11.12
C LEU A 184 3.91 3.45 -9.69
N VAL A 185 4.07 4.40 -8.78
CA VAL A 185 3.46 4.41 -7.45
C VAL A 185 2.39 5.50 -7.40
N VAL A 186 1.18 5.17 -6.98
CA VAL A 186 0.10 6.09 -6.62
C VAL A 186 0.06 6.16 -5.10
N TYR A 187 0.45 7.30 -4.53
CA TYR A 187 0.57 7.50 -3.09
C TYR A 187 -0.60 8.33 -2.57
N HIS A 188 -1.43 7.72 -1.74
CA HIS A 188 -2.64 8.30 -1.18
C HIS A 188 -2.35 9.00 0.16
N THR A 189 -2.63 10.31 0.24
CA THR A 189 -2.35 11.14 1.44
C THR A 189 -3.58 11.42 2.31
N ILE A 190 -4.75 10.87 1.94
CA ILE A 190 -5.98 10.88 2.75
C ILE A 190 -6.38 12.31 3.20
N GLY A 191 -6.29 13.27 2.29
CA GLY A 191 -6.68 14.66 2.49
C GLY A 191 -5.63 15.55 3.16
N ASP A 192 -4.45 15.01 3.49
CA ASP A 192 -3.37 15.81 4.08
C ASP A 192 -2.67 16.67 3.01
N ALA A 193 -3.04 17.94 2.95
CA ALA A 193 -2.48 18.91 2.00
C ALA A 193 -1.00 19.20 2.27
N MET A 194 -0.57 19.18 3.55
CA MET A 194 0.82 19.45 3.91
C MET A 194 1.70 18.30 3.47
N GLN A 195 1.31 17.06 3.77
CA GLN A 195 2.00 15.88 3.30
C GLN A 195 2.03 15.81 1.78
N THR A 196 0.92 16.11 1.12
CA THR A 196 0.83 16.15 -0.36
C THR A 196 1.89 17.07 -0.94
N GLN A 197 2.03 18.27 -0.36
CA GLN A 197 3.02 19.25 -0.81
C GLN A 197 4.46 18.81 -0.48
N ALA A 198 4.69 18.22 0.70
CA ALA A 198 5.98 17.70 1.11
C ALA A 198 6.47 16.60 0.16
N ILE A 199 5.61 15.63 -0.18
CA ILE A 199 5.92 14.55 -1.13
C ILE A 199 6.23 15.12 -2.52
N LYS A 200 5.40 16.04 -3.03
CA LYS A 200 5.65 16.66 -4.34
C LYS A 200 6.98 17.43 -4.38
N PHE A 201 7.30 18.16 -3.31
CA PHE A 201 8.58 18.86 -3.21
C PHE A 201 9.75 17.89 -3.18
N MET A 202 9.65 16.83 -2.38
CA MET A 202 10.66 15.78 -2.27
C MET A 202 10.88 15.06 -3.59
N GLU A 203 9.81 14.69 -4.29
CA GLU A 203 9.87 14.09 -5.63
C GLU A 203 10.61 14.99 -6.61
N ALA A 204 10.21 16.26 -6.71
CA ALA A 204 10.81 17.21 -7.63
C ALA A 204 12.29 17.45 -7.31
N TYR A 205 12.62 17.55 -6.01
CA TYR A 205 13.99 17.71 -5.54
C TYR A 205 14.86 16.51 -5.94
N LEU A 206 14.41 15.30 -5.64
CA LEU A 206 15.19 14.08 -5.89
C LEU A 206 15.33 13.82 -7.39
N ARG A 207 14.29 14.09 -8.20
CA ARG A 207 14.38 14.00 -9.66
C ARG A 207 15.36 14.98 -10.26
N LYS A 208 15.37 16.25 -9.80
CA LYS A 208 16.33 17.25 -10.26
C LYS A 208 17.77 16.83 -10.00
N LYS A 209 18.02 16.09 -8.92
CA LYS A 209 19.34 15.53 -8.60
C LYS A 209 19.74 14.36 -9.51
N ASN A 210 18.79 13.72 -10.20
CA ASN A 210 19.00 12.57 -11.09
C ASN A 210 19.92 11.50 -10.46
N ALA A 211 19.75 11.28 -9.17
CA ALA A 211 20.66 10.44 -8.39
C ALA A 211 20.19 8.98 -8.40
N SER A 212 21.10 8.04 -8.18
CA SER A 212 20.79 6.62 -7.98
C SER A 212 20.28 6.36 -6.56
N MET A 213 19.68 5.19 -6.34
CA MET A 213 19.31 4.70 -5.01
C MET A 213 20.44 4.79 -3.98
N GLU A 214 21.68 4.51 -4.39
CA GLU A 214 22.86 4.71 -3.55
C GLU A 214 22.93 6.13 -2.98
N SER A 215 22.75 7.16 -3.81
CA SER A 215 22.86 8.56 -3.38
C SER A 215 21.77 8.94 -2.38
N TYR A 216 20.55 8.43 -2.57
CA TYR A 216 19.43 8.68 -1.67
C TYR A 216 19.60 7.96 -0.33
N THR A 217 20.04 6.71 -0.37
CA THR A 217 20.37 5.94 0.84
C THR A 217 21.46 6.65 1.65
N ARG A 218 22.49 7.18 0.98
CA ARG A 218 23.54 7.97 1.64
C ARG A 218 23.00 9.25 2.26
N GLN A 219 22.10 9.97 1.59
CA GLN A 219 21.49 11.20 2.14
C GLN A 219 20.60 10.90 3.34
N LEU A 220 19.72 9.90 3.25
CA LEU A 220 18.85 9.45 4.35
C LEU A 220 19.64 9.13 5.62
N LEU A 221 20.79 8.47 5.46
CA LEU A 221 21.66 8.10 6.57
C LEU A 221 22.58 9.23 7.06
N ALA A 222 22.82 10.26 6.23
CA ALA A 222 23.67 11.40 6.58
C ALA A 222 22.92 12.47 7.40
N THR A 223 21.61 12.63 7.21
CA THR A 223 20.78 13.64 7.88
C THR A 223 20.61 13.47 9.40
N LYS A 224 21.24 12.47 10.02
CA LYS A 224 21.22 12.26 11.48
C LYS A 224 22.55 12.41 12.22
N ASN A 225 23.64 12.69 11.50
CA ASN A 225 24.95 12.98 12.12
C ASN A 225 25.26 14.49 12.19
N GLY A 226 24.24 15.35 12.02
CA GLY A 226 24.37 16.82 12.04
C GLY A 226 23.40 17.45 13.01
#